data_AF-A0A8W8MCM4-F1
#
_entry.id   AF-A0A8W8MCM4-F1
#
_cell.length_a   1.000
_cell.length_b   1.000
_cell.length_c   1.000
_cell.angle_alpha   90.00
_cell.angle_beta   90.00
_cell.angle_gamma   90.00
#
_symmetry.space_group_name_H-M   'P 1'
#
loop_
_entity.id
_entity.type
_entity.pdbx_description
1 polymer ?
#
loop_
_entity_poly.entity_id
_entity_poly.type
_entity_poly.pdbx_seq_one_letter_code
_entity_poly.pdbx_strand_id
1 'polypeptide(L)'
;MQISKEAVVCSRHFKKEDFKWTPVRKTLRPSSVPSLFNWSKESTQRRQIIKTPLPQKRRKTDDDATDNDEELGSSNWLLHENSCPLAEANVAVTSDKERIQMLESMIKERDENIERLQQRLAIERFGVERFSKDDSMIMFYTGFMTFSVFTTVFEFIKPAATSMTSHYFKMSAIGNPNLTDLDCCKLADTLQRAFG
;
A
#
# COMPACT_ATOMS: atom_id res chain seq x y z
N MET A 1 -7.05 25.79 24.68
CA MET A 1 -5.76 26.37 25.12
C MET A 1 -6.01 27.82 25.50
N GLN A 2 -5.94 28.15 26.78
CA GLN A 2 -6.14 29.52 27.29
C GLN A 2 -4.77 30.13 27.59
N ILE A 3 -4.49 31.34 27.09
CA ILE A 3 -3.25 32.08 27.39
C ILE A 3 -3.50 32.88 28.67
N SER A 4 -2.69 32.67 29.71
CA SER A 4 -2.81 33.39 30.99
C SER A 4 -2.19 34.79 30.90
N LYS A 5 -2.62 35.70 31.78
CA LYS A 5 -2.07 37.08 31.87
C LYS A 5 -0.60 37.11 32.29
N GLU A 6 -0.11 36.01 32.87
CA GLU A 6 1.27 35.83 33.31
C GLU A 6 2.18 35.29 32.20
N ALA A 7 1.61 34.91 31.04
CA ALA A 7 2.40 34.42 29.92
C ALA A 7 3.25 35.55 29.35
N VAL A 8 4.58 35.43 29.51
CA VAL A 8 5.56 36.37 28.98
C VAL A 8 6.36 35.72 27.86
N VAL A 9 6.73 36.50 26.86
CA VAL A 9 7.54 36.06 25.73
C VAL A 9 8.82 36.90 25.69
N CYS A 10 9.98 36.26 25.51
CA CYS A 10 11.25 36.98 25.49
C CYS A 10 11.39 37.87 24.24
N SER A 11 12.22 38.91 24.31
CA SER A 11 12.37 39.91 23.24
C SER A 11 12.89 39.34 21.90
N ARG A 12 13.41 38.11 21.89
CA ARG A 12 13.91 37.43 20.68
C ARG A 12 12.80 37.09 19.68
N HIS A 13 11.55 37.07 20.14
CA HIS A 13 10.40 36.72 19.30
C HIS A 13 9.84 37.90 18.50
N PHE A 14 10.38 39.09 18.68
CA PHE A 14 9.96 40.31 18.00
C PHE A 14 11.05 40.80 17.04
N LYS A 15 10.66 41.46 15.95
CA LYS A 15 11.62 42.06 15.01
C LYS A 15 12.26 43.28 15.64
N LYS A 16 13.31 43.83 15.03
CA LYS A 16 13.98 45.01 15.60
C LYS A 16 13.10 46.26 15.45
N GLU A 17 12.31 46.33 14.38
CA GLU A 17 11.39 47.44 14.05
C GLU A 17 10.20 47.55 15.04
N ASP A 18 9.87 46.45 15.70
CA ASP A 18 8.77 46.33 16.67
C ASP A 18 9.02 47.10 17.98
N PHE A 19 10.27 47.48 18.23
CA PHE A 19 10.67 48.20 19.42
C PHE A 19 10.77 49.71 19.16
N LYS A 20 10.40 50.49 20.18
CA LYS A 20 10.69 51.93 20.25
C LYS A 20 11.63 52.20 21.42
N TRP A 21 12.67 52.99 21.16
CA TRP A 21 13.59 53.44 22.19
C TRP A 21 13.00 54.66 22.90
N THR A 22 12.94 54.61 24.22
CA THR A 22 12.70 55.79 25.06
C THR A 22 14.02 56.11 25.77
N PRO A 23 14.23 57.35 26.25
CA PRO A 23 15.46 57.71 26.96
C PRO A 23 15.81 56.78 28.14
N VAL A 24 14.80 56.12 28.72
CA VAL A 24 14.95 55.27 29.91
C VAL A 24 14.99 53.78 29.59
N ARG A 25 14.25 53.32 28.57
CA ARG A 25 14.11 51.88 28.27
C ARG A 25 13.67 51.58 26.85
N LYS A 26 13.95 50.35 26.40
CA LYS A 26 13.38 49.76 25.19
C LYS A 26 11.96 49.26 25.47
N THR A 27 10.98 49.64 24.67
CA THR A 27 9.58 49.20 24.82
C THR A 27 9.02 48.68 23.49
N LEU A 28 8.03 47.78 23.55
CA LEU A 28 7.32 47.31 22.36
C LEU A 28 6.31 48.37 21.89
N ARG A 29 6.06 48.41 20.58
CA ARG A 29 4.92 49.15 20.03
C ARG A 29 3.61 48.46 20.45
N PRO A 30 2.50 49.20 20.70
CA PRO A 30 1.23 48.62 21.13
C PRO A 30 0.64 47.59 20.14
N SER A 31 0.93 47.75 18.85
CA SER A 31 0.46 46.86 17.78
C SER A 31 1.47 45.76 17.42
N SER A 32 2.56 45.63 18.16
CA SER A 32 3.59 44.65 17.87
C SER A 32 3.18 43.26 18.34
N VAL A 33 3.38 42.27 17.49
CA VAL A 33 3.07 40.86 17.77
C VAL A 33 4.35 40.01 17.61
N PRO A 34 4.58 39.02 18.48
CA PRO A 34 5.73 38.14 18.35
C PRO A 34 5.58 37.30 17.08
N SER A 35 6.53 37.43 16.15
CA SER A 35 6.49 36.77 14.84
C SER A 35 7.68 35.84 14.59
N LEU A 36 8.72 35.90 15.42
CA LEU A 36 9.95 35.12 15.26
C LEU A 36 9.89 33.89 16.17
N PHE A 37 9.30 32.81 15.68
CA PHE A 37 9.30 31.51 16.33
C PHE A 37 10.13 30.52 15.52
N ASN A 38 10.62 29.47 16.16
CA ASN A 38 11.44 28.45 15.48
C ASN A 38 10.70 27.78 14.31
N TRP A 39 9.37 27.77 14.36
CA TRP A 39 8.49 27.21 13.32
C TRP A 39 8.06 28.24 12.27
N SER A 40 8.30 29.55 12.45
CA SER A 40 7.90 30.60 11.51
C SER A 40 8.99 30.97 10.48
N LYS A 41 10.07 30.19 10.41
CA LYS A 41 11.09 30.36 9.36
C LYS A 41 10.43 30.13 8.00
N GLU A 42 10.65 31.06 7.06
CA GLU A 42 10.28 30.86 5.67
C GLU A 42 10.82 29.50 5.22
N SER A 43 9.90 28.62 4.83
CA SER A 43 10.24 27.31 4.28
C SER A 43 11.31 27.52 3.23
N THR A 44 12.53 27.05 3.47
CA THR A 44 13.52 26.89 2.40
C THR A 44 12.79 26.16 1.27
N GLN A 45 12.91 26.66 0.02
CA GLN A 45 12.24 26.02 -1.12
C GLN A 45 12.48 24.51 -1.03
N ARG A 46 11.39 23.76 -0.87
CA ARG A 46 11.45 22.31 -0.69
C ARG A 46 12.21 21.75 -1.89
N ARG A 47 13.26 20.94 -1.65
CA ARG A 47 13.99 20.27 -2.73
C ARG A 47 12.97 19.60 -3.64
N GLN A 48 13.04 19.89 -4.93
CA GLN A 48 12.22 19.22 -5.93
C GLN A 48 12.51 17.73 -5.84
N ILE A 49 11.45 16.92 -5.70
CA ILE A 49 11.58 15.47 -5.71
C ILE A 49 11.88 15.10 -7.16
N ILE A 50 13.15 14.78 -7.45
CA ILE A 50 13.53 14.17 -8.72
C ILE A 50 12.97 12.74 -8.69
N LYS A 51 11.85 12.52 -9.39
CA LYS A 51 11.27 11.19 -9.56
C LYS A 51 12.19 10.40 -10.49
N THR A 52 13.01 9.51 -9.95
CA THR A 52 13.71 8.52 -10.76
C THR A 52 12.67 7.52 -11.30
N PRO A 53 12.71 7.16 -12.59
CA PRO A 53 11.87 6.10 -13.12
C PRO A 53 12.16 4.79 -12.38
N LEU A 54 11.11 4.05 -12.00
CA LEU A 54 11.26 2.71 -11.44
C LEU A 54 11.99 1.81 -12.45
N PRO A 55 12.91 0.93 -12.01
CA PRO A 55 13.60 0.02 -12.92
C PRO A 55 12.59 -0.84 -13.68
N GLN A 56 12.63 -0.78 -15.01
CA GLN A 56 11.80 -1.65 -15.84
C GLN A 56 12.23 -3.12 -15.62
N LYS A 57 11.27 -3.93 -15.15
CA LYS A 57 11.40 -5.37 -14.99
C LYS A 57 11.93 -5.98 -16.30
N ARG A 58 13.13 -6.56 -16.26
CA ARG A 58 13.71 -7.28 -17.40
C ARG A 58 12.75 -8.39 -17.82
N ARG A 59 12.20 -8.30 -19.03
CA ARG A 59 11.56 -9.44 -19.68
C ARG A 59 12.68 -10.41 -20.06
N LYS A 60 12.56 -11.66 -19.61
CA LYS A 60 13.36 -12.75 -20.20
C LYS A 60 12.80 -12.97 -21.60
N THR A 61 13.69 -12.87 -22.58
CA THR A 61 13.49 -13.36 -23.95
C THR A 61 13.68 -14.87 -23.91
N ASP A 62 12.65 -15.60 -24.29
CA ASP A 62 12.71 -17.01 -24.67
C ASP A 62 12.92 -17.03 -26.18
N ASP A 63 14.01 -17.65 -26.63
CA ASP A 63 14.37 -18.13 -27.99
C ASP A 63 15.66 -18.96 -27.73
N ASP A 64 15.94 -20.15 -28.25
CA ASP A 64 15.55 -20.84 -29.48
C ASP A 64 16.05 -22.30 -29.38
N ALA A 65 15.31 -23.24 -29.98
CA ALA A 65 15.83 -24.47 -30.55
C ALA A 65 14.74 -25.12 -31.42
N THR A 66 14.79 -24.79 -32.70
CA THR A 66 14.24 -25.52 -33.86
C THR A 66 14.51 -27.03 -33.83
N ASP A 67 13.55 -27.87 -34.26
CA ASP A 67 13.57 -28.48 -35.60
C ASP A 67 12.25 -29.22 -35.90
N ASN A 68 11.95 -29.32 -37.19
CA ASN A 68 10.77 -29.89 -37.84
C ASN A 68 10.66 -31.41 -37.65
N ASP A 69 9.44 -31.96 -37.73
CA ASP A 69 9.14 -33.00 -38.75
C ASP A 69 7.66 -33.37 -38.80
N GLU A 70 7.26 -33.78 -40.01
CA GLU A 70 5.89 -33.92 -40.50
C GLU A 70 5.05 -35.06 -39.91
N GLU A 71 3.75 -34.84 -39.97
CA GLU A 71 2.66 -35.77 -39.70
C GLU A 71 2.43 -36.71 -40.90
N LEU A 72 2.57 -38.04 -40.72
CA LEU A 72 1.92 -39.02 -41.60
C LEU A 72 1.61 -40.32 -40.84
N GLY A 73 0.32 -40.63 -40.78
CA GLY A 73 -0.24 -41.66 -39.92
C GLY A 73 0.07 -43.10 -40.29
N SER A 74 -0.22 -44.00 -39.35
CA SER A 74 -0.64 -45.34 -39.71
C SER A 74 -1.58 -45.90 -38.66
N SER A 75 -2.72 -46.36 -39.18
CA SER A 75 -3.84 -46.91 -38.47
C SER A 75 -3.53 -48.32 -37.94
N ASN A 76 -4.25 -48.69 -36.89
CA ASN A 76 -4.63 -50.06 -36.53
C ASN A 76 -3.55 -50.98 -35.95
N TRP A 77 -3.63 -51.25 -34.63
CA TRP A 77 -3.39 -52.59 -34.11
C TRP A 77 -4.41 -52.96 -33.02
N LEU A 78 -5.37 -53.75 -33.49
CA LEU A 78 -6.22 -54.69 -32.77
C LEU A 78 -5.66 -55.22 -31.43
N LEU A 79 -6.60 -55.37 -30.50
CA LEU A 79 -6.53 -56.15 -29.27
C LEU A 79 -5.83 -57.49 -29.48
N HIS A 80 -4.75 -57.72 -28.73
CA HIS A 80 -4.25 -59.07 -28.43
C HIS A 80 -4.12 -59.20 -26.92
N GLU A 81 -5.19 -59.72 -26.30
CA GLU A 81 -5.17 -60.24 -24.95
C GLU A 81 -4.29 -61.50 -24.93
N ASN A 82 -3.22 -61.52 -24.13
CA ASN A 82 -2.54 -62.73 -23.67
C ASN A 82 -1.58 -62.40 -22.49
N SER A 83 -1.98 -62.85 -21.29
CA SER A 83 -1.21 -63.20 -20.09
C SER A 83 -0.10 -62.27 -19.52
N CYS A 84 -0.34 -61.82 -18.28
CA CYS A 84 0.54 -61.07 -17.37
C CYS A 84 1.96 -61.64 -17.17
N PRO A 85 2.91 -60.77 -16.77
CA PRO A 85 3.46 -60.92 -15.41
C PRO A 85 3.31 -59.64 -14.55
N LEU A 86 2.63 -59.80 -13.42
CA LEU A 86 2.33 -58.83 -12.35
C LEU A 86 3.60 -58.42 -11.54
N ALA A 87 4.71 -58.06 -12.20
CA ALA A 87 5.97 -57.77 -11.49
C ALA A 87 6.54 -56.37 -11.76
N GLU A 88 6.33 -55.79 -12.93
CA GLU A 88 6.98 -54.52 -13.32
C GLU A 88 6.14 -53.27 -13.03
N ALA A 89 4.83 -53.41 -12.80
CA ALA A 89 3.95 -52.31 -12.42
C ALA A 89 4.18 -51.81 -10.98
N ASN A 90 4.81 -52.61 -10.11
CA ASN A 90 4.95 -52.26 -8.69
C ASN A 90 6.05 -51.22 -8.42
N VAL A 91 7.09 -51.15 -9.26
CA VAL A 91 8.25 -50.27 -9.01
C VAL A 91 7.99 -48.83 -9.47
N ALA A 92 7.27 -48.64 -10.59
CA ALA A 92 6.83 -47.33 -11.04
C ALA A 92 5.78 -46.72 -10.08
N VAL A 93 4.85 -47.54 -9.59
CA VAL A 93 3.80 -47.12 -8.66
C VAL A 93 4.36 -46.75 -7.27
N THR A 94 5.44 -47.38 -6.80
CA THR A 94 6.11 -46.97 -5.54
C THR A 94 6.79 -45.62 -5.67
N SER A 95 7.48 -45.37 -6.79
CA SER A 95 8.12 -44.08 -7.09
C SER A 95 7.10 -42.94 -7.18
N ASP A 96 5.98 -43.18 -7.85
CA ASP A 96 4.91 -42.18 -7.98
C ASP A 96 4.20 -41.93 -6.66
N LYS A 97 4.02 -42.97 -5.82
CA LYS A 97 3.44 -42.81 -4.48
C LYS A 97 4.32 -41.97 -3.56
N GLU A 98 5.63 -42.18 -3.59
CA GLU A 98 6.60 -41.36 -2.85
C GLU A 98 6.61 -39.92 -3.37
N ARG A 99 6.52 -39.74 -4.69
CA ARG A 99 6.44 -38.41 -5.33
C ARG A 99 5.17 -37.67 -4.91
N ILE A 100 4.02 -38.34 -4.89
CA ILE A 100 2.74 -37.78 -4.46
C ILE A 100 2.82 -37.36 -2.99
N GLN A 101 3.32 -38.25 -2.11
CA GLN A 101 3.45 -37.94 -0.69
C GLN A 101 4.39 -36.74 -0.43
N MET A 102 5.49 -36.65 -1.19
CA MET A 102 6.40 -35.51 -1.12
C MET A 102 5.73 -34.21 -1.59
N LEU A 103 4.97 -34.26 -2.68
CA LEU A 103 4.22 -33.10 -3.19
C LEU A 103 3.14 -32.63 -2.21
N GLU A 104 2.39 -33.56 -1.62
CA GLU A 104 1.39 -33.25 -0.60
C GLU A 104 2.01 -32.57 0.63
N SER A 105 3.17 -33.05 1.08
CA SER A 105 3.94 -32.42 2.16
C SER A 105 4.37 -30.99 1.80
N MET A 106 4.88 -30.79 0.59
CA MET A 106 5.28 -29.46 0.10
C MET A 106 4.10 -28.50 -0.05
N ILE A 107 2.93 -28.98 -0.47
CA ILE A 107 1.71 -28.17 -0.55
C ILE A 107 1.31 -27.72 0.85
N LYS A 108 1.24 -28.67 1.79
CA LYS A 108 0.90 -28.36 3.19
C LYS A 108 1.83 -27.33 3.81
N GLU A 109 3.15 -27.49 3.65
CA GLU A 109 4.13 -26.52 4.16
C GLU A 109 3.97 -25.14 3.50
N ARG A 110 3.66 -25.10 2.20
CA ARG A 110 3.40 -23.83 1.51
C ARG A 110 2.13 -23.16 2.02
N ASP A 111 1.07 -23.92 2.25
CA ASP A 111 -0.19 -23.38 2.77
C ASP A 111 0.00 -22.79 4.17
N GLU A 112 0.71 -23.50 5.06
CA GLU A 112 1.07 -23.00 6.39
C GLU A 112 1.90 -21.70 6.31
N ASN A 113 2.86 -21.63 5.38
CA ASN A 113 3.65 -20.43 5.16
C ASN A 113 2.82 -19.27 4.61
N ILE A 114 1.88 -19.54 3.69
CA ILE A 114 0.95 -18.53 3.17
C ILE A 114 0.10 -17.96 4.31
N GLU A 115 -0.48 -18.82 5.14
CA GLU A 115 -1.27 -18.39 6.30
C GLU A 115 -0.45 -17.51 7.25
N ARG A 116 0.78 -17.92 7.56
CA ARG A 116 1.69 -17.16 8.42
C ARG A 116 2.05 -15.80 7.83
N LEU A 117 2.33 -15.75 6.53
CA LEU A 117 2.65 -14.50 5.83
C LEU A 117 1.43 -13.57 5.76
N GLN A 118 0.23 -14.12 5.55
CA GLN A 118 -1.02 -13.35 5.56
C GLN A 118 -1.30 -12.75 6.94
N GLN A 119 -1.13 -13.52 8.02
CA GLN A 119 -1.26 -13.01 9.39
C GLN A 119 -0.25 -11.88 9.67
N ARG A 120 1.00 -12.06 9.23
CA ARG A 120 2.04 -11.03 9.35
C ARG A 120 1.68 -9.77 8.58
N LEU A 121 1.21 -9.90 7.33
CA LEU A 121 0.75 -8.77 6.53
C LEU A 121 -0.46 -8.08 7.17
N ALA A 122 -1.41 -8.81 7.76
CA ALA A 122 -2.53 -8.22 8.48
C ALA A 122 -2.05 -7.32 9.64
N ILE A 123 -1.04 -7.77 10.38
CA ILE A 123 -0.41 -6.97 11.43
C ILE A 123 0.46 -5.87 10.86
N GLU A 124 1.11 -6.03 9.71
CA GLU A 124 2.00 -5.03 9.09
C GLU A 124 1.27 -4.03 8.17
N ARG A 125 -0.03 -4.19 7.94
CA ARG A 125 -0.84 -3.25 7.15
C ARG A 125 -1.14 -1.98 7.92
N PHE A 126 -0.48 -0.89 7.58
CA PHE A 126 -0.72 0.42 8.19
C PHE A 126 -2.19 0.82 7.97
N GLY A 127 -2.99 0.91 9.04
CA GLY A 127 -4.41 1.19 8.93
C GLY A 127 -5.12 1.14 10.28
N VAL A 128 -6.30 1.76 10.31
CA VAL A 128 -7.17 1.84 11.49
C VAL A 128 -7.64 0.45 11.96
N GLU A 129 -7.70 -0.54 11.05
CA GLU A 129 -8.12 -1.91 11.37
C GLU A 129 -7.26 -2.59 12.42
N ARG A 130 -5.99 -2.21 12.57
CA ARG A 130 -5.13 -2.74 13.64
C ARG A 130 -5.63 -2.41 15.04
N PHE A 131 -6.37 -1.32 15.17
CA PHE A 131 -6.93 -0.84 16.42
C PHE A 131 -8.43 -1.17 16.54
N SER A 132 -8.99 -1.94 15.60
CA SER A 132 -10.43 -2.26 15.57
C SER A 132 -10.97 -2.93 16.83
N LYS A 133 -10.09 -3.58 17.61
CA LYS A 133 -10.43 -4.27 18.88
C LYS A 133 -10.23 -3.39 20.12
N ASP A 134 -9.65 -2.20 19.97
CA ASP A 134 -9.35 -1.28 21.06
C ASP A 134 -9.98 0.08 20.79
N ASP A 135 -11.18 0.28 21.34
CA ASP A 135 -11.94 1.52 21.20
C ASP A 135 -11.21 2.73 21.79
N SER A 136 -10.32 2.55 22.78
CA SER A 136 -9.52 3.65 23.34
C SER A 136 -8.50 4.14 22.30
N MET A 137 -7.88 3.23 21.57
CA MET A 137 -6.99 3.57 20.46
C MET A 137 -7.73 4.20 19.29
N ILE A 138 -8.94 3.73 18.97
CA ILE A 138 -9.79 4.38 17.96
C ILE A 138 -10.13 5.80 18.36
N MET A 139 -10.57 6.03 19.60
CA MET A 139 -10.84 7.37 20.12
C MET A 139 -9.61 8.26 20.06
N PHE A 140 -8.44 7.73 20.46
CA PHE A 140 -7.20 8.49 20.45
C PHE A 140 -6.79 8.95 19.04
N TYR A 141 -6.87 8.06 18.05
CA TYR A 141 -6.41 8.37 16.69
C TYR A 141 -7.46 9.05 15.80
N THR A 142 -8.74 8.75 16.00
CA THR A 142 -9.82 9.19 15.11
C THR A 142 -10.79 10.17 15.76
N GLY A 143 -10.85 10.21 17.09
CA GLY A 143 -11.83 10.98 17.85
C GLY A 143 -13.21 10.31 17.99
N PHE A 144 -13.45 9.18 17.32
CA PHE A 144 -14.70 8.43 17.44
C PHE A 144 -14.68 7.48 18.62
N MET A 145 -15.84 7.32 19.28
CA MET A 145 -15.96 6.53 20.51
C MET A 145 -15.62 5.04 20.31
N THR A 146 -15.98 4.47 19.16
CA THR A 146 -15.74 3.06 18.85
C THR A 146 -15.39 2.87 17.39
N PHE A 147 -14.76 1.73 17.08
CA PHE A 147 -14.46 1.35 15.70
C PHE A 147 -15.71 1.32 14.81
N SER A 148 -16.85 0.86 15.38
CA SER A 148 -18.11 0.75 14.66
C SER A 148 -18.65 2.12 14.21
N VAL A 149 -18.62 3.12 15.08
CA VAL A 149 -19.06 4.48 14.75
C VAL A 149 -18.18 5.09 13.67
N PHE A 150 -16.85 4.96 13.82
CA PHE A 150 -15.89 5.39 12.81
C PHE A 150 -16.19 4.77 11.44
N THR A 151 -16.34 3.45 11.38
CA THR A 151 -16.59 2.72 10.12
C THR A 151 -17.92 3.09 9.49
N THR A 152 -18.97 3.27 10.30
CA THR A 152 -20.29 3.70 9.82
C THR A 152 -20.23 5.08 9.14
N VAL A 153 -19.55 6.03 9.78
CA VAL A 153 -19.36 7.38 9.21
C VAL A 153 -18.48 7.34 7.97
N PHE A 154 -17.42 6.53 7.99
CA PHE A 154 -16.53 6.37 6.85
C PHE A 154 -17.27 5.82 5.63
N GLU A 155 -18.05 4.75 5.79
CA GLU A 155 -18.87 4.17 4.71
C GLU A 155 -19.98 5.12 4.25
N PHE A 156 -20.53 5.95 5.15
CA PHE A 156 -21.49 6.99 4.78
C PHE A 156 -20.87 8.08 3.88
N ILE A 157 -19.64 8.52 4.16
CA ILE A 157 -18.97 9.58 3.39
C ILE A 157 -18.37 9.05 2.07
N LYS A 158 -18.04 7.77 2.01
CA LYS A 158 -17.35 7.12 0.89
C LYS A 158 -17.96 7.41 -0.50
N PRO A 159 -19.29 7.38 -0.73
CA PRO A 159 -19.86 7.71 -2.04
C PRO A 159 -19.64 9.17 -2.43
N ALA A 160 -19.70 10.10 -1.46
CA ALA A 160 -19.45 11.51 -1.71
C ALA A 160 -17.97 11.76 -2.01
N ALA A 161 -17.07 11.04 -1.33
CA ALA A 161 -15.63 11.14 -1.51
C ALA A 161 -15.15 10.83 -2.93
N THR A 162 -15.83 9.94 -3.66
CA THR A 162 -15.50 9.63 -5.07
C THR A 162 -15.62 10.85 -5.98
N SER A 163 -16.53 11.77 -5.67
CA SER A 163 -16.72 13.02 -6.43
C SER A 163 -15.85 14.18 -5.92
N MET A 164 -15.12 14.01 -4.81
CA MET A 164 -14.32 15.07 -4.21
C MET A 164 -13.01 15.27 -4.97
N THR A 165 -12.81 16.47 -5.51
CA THR A 165 -11.54 16.87 -6.11
C THR A 165 -10.54 17.20 -5.00
N SER A 166 -9.49 16.40 -4.85
CA SER A 166 -8.42 16.72 -3.91
C SER A 166 -7.48 17.78 -4.49
N HIS A 167 -7.36 18.93 -3.82
CA HIS A 167 -6.41 19.99 -4.19
C HIS A 167 -4.94 19.53 -4.19
N TYR A 168 -4.63 18.46 -3.44
CA TYR A 168 -3.30 17.86 -3.40
C TYR A 168 -3.10 16.78 -4.47
N PHE A 169 -4.18 16.29 -5.07
CA PHE A 169 -4.18 15.28 -6.11
C PHE A 169 -4.53 15.93 -7.46
N LYS A 170 -3.65 16.79 -7.98
CA LYS A 170 -3.67 17.10 -9.41
C LYS A 170 -3.07 15.89 -10.14
N MET A 171 -3.93 15.02 -10.67
CA MET A 171 -3.52 14.13 -11.74
C MET A 171 -2.91 15.00 -12.82
N SER A 172 -1.67 14.71 -13.21
CA SER A 172 -1.00 15.27 -14.37
C SER A 172 -1.69 14.76 -15.64
N ALA A 173 -2.97 15.09 -15.83
CA ALA A 173 -3.72 14.86 -17.06
C ALA A 173 -3.42 16.02 -18.03
N ILE A 174 -2.14 16.17 -18.37
CA ILE A 174 -1.70 16.92 -19.54
C ILE A 174 -0.70 16.01 -20.21
N GLY A 175 -1.15 15.20 -21.18
CA GLY A 175 -0.23 14.46 -22.03
C GLY A 175 -0.66 13.13 -22.64
N ASN A 176 -1.91 12.67 -22.51
CA ASN A 176 -2.34 11.54 -23.35
C ASN A 176 -3.86 11.53 -23.61
N PRO A 177 -4.33 11.81 -24.84
CA PRO A 177 -5.76 11.81 -25.16
C PRO A 177 -6.37 10.41 -25.34
N ASN A 178 -5.66 9.32 -25.00
CA ASN A 178 -6.14 7.94 -25.18
C ASN A 178 -6.30 7.13 -23.88
N LEU A 179 -6.32 7.76 -22.71
CA LEU A 179 -6.79 7.08 -21.48
C LEU A 179 -8.19 7.60 -21.12
N THR A 180 -9.19 7.01 -21.75
CA THR A 180 -10.61 7.20 -21.38
C THR A 180 -10.87 6.51 -20.04
N ASP A 181 -11.25 7.28 -19.02
CA ASP A 181 -12.16 7.04 -17.86
C ASP A 181 -12.30 5.64 -17.18
N LEU A 182 -11.54 4.63 -17.58
CA LEU A 182 -11.68 3.23 -17.14
C LEU A 182 -10.64 2.81 -16.10
N ASP A 183 -9.70 3.68 -15.74
CA ASP A 183 -8.60 3.31 -14.83
C ASP A 183 -8.79 3.80 -13.39
N CYS A 184 -9.82 4.61 -13.09
CA CYS A 184 -10.16 4.94 -11.69
C CYS A 184 -10.96 3.80 -11.02
N CYS A 185 -11.83 3.12 -11.78
CA CYS A 185 -12.61 1.98 -11.29
C CYS A 185 -11.75 0.73 -11.03
N LYS A 186 -10.65 0.55 -11.77
CA LYS A 186 -9.76 -0.61 -11.60
C LYS A 186 -9.00 -0.63 -10.28
N LEU A 187 -8.83 0.53 -9.62
CA LEU A 187 -8.27 0.53 -8.26
C LEU A 187 -9.30 0.04 -7.22
N ALA A 188 -10.59 0.32 -7.43
CA ALA A 188 -11.65 -0.24 -6.59
C ALA A 188 -11.79 -1.75 -6.79
N ASP A 189 -11.74 -2.25 -8.04
CA ASP A 189 -11.82 -3.68 -8.33
C ASP A 189 -10.60 -4.49 -7.85
N THR A 190 -9.41 -3.88 -7.87
CA THR A 190 -8.19 -4.50 -7.33
C THR A 190 -8.24 -4.57 -5.80
N LEU A 191 -8.88 -3.60 -5.14
CA LEU A 191 -9.16 -3.65 -3.70
C LEU A 191 -10.31 -4.62 -3.37
N GLN A 192 -11.24 -4.89 -4.28
CA GLN A 192 -12.28 -5.90 -4.06
C GLN A 192 -11.76 -7.33 -4.25
N ARG A 193 -10.83 -7.57 -5.18
CA ARG A 193 -10.18 -8.89 -5.39
C ARG A 193 -9.07 -9.20 -4.39
N ALA A 194 -8.48 -8.20 -3.74
CA ALA A 194 -7.46 -8.42 -2.71
C ALA A 194 -8.04 -8.53 -1.28
N PHE A 195 -9.36 -8.36 -1.13
CA PHE A 195 -10.07 -8.30 0.17
C PHE A 195 -11.41 -9.03 0.19
N GLY A 196 -11.77 -9.73 -0.90
CA GLY A 196 -12.86 -10.70 -0.93
C GLY A 196 -12.31 -12.10 -0.72
#